data_AF-B1C635-F1
#
_entry.id   AF-B1C635-F1
#
_cell.length_a   1.000
_cell.length_b   1.000
_cell.length_c   1.000
_cell.angle_alpha   90.00
_cell.angle_beta   90.00
_cell.angle_gamma   90.00
#
_symmetry.space_group_name_H-M   'P 1'
#
loop_
_entity.id
_entity.type
_entity.pdbx_description
1 polymer ?
#
loop_
_entity_poly.entity_id
_entity_poly.type
_entity_poly.pdbx_seq_one_letter_code
_entity_poly.pdbx_strand_id
1 'polypeptide(L)'
;MFNKKYKKDCDVDVGVKFGDIATNKLSKYVIDNKVDLNDICKETGIEYNCLNKSINLGNRNLETDEFLEICNYLNKDPKNFK
;
A
#
# COMPACT_ATOMS: atom_id res chain seq x y z
N MET A 1 -11.98 10.79 -9.58
CA MET A 1 -12.10 11.62 -8.36
C MET A 1 -11.47 10.82 -7.23
N PHE A 2 -10.35 11.28 -6.66
CA PHE A 2 -9.72 10.58 -5.53
C PHE A 2 -10.48 10.86 -4.24
N ASN A 3 -10.65 9.83 -3.42
CA ASN A 3 -11.52 9.84 -2.25
C ASN A 3 -10.92 10.75 -1.17
N LYS A 4 -11.72 11.67 -0.60
CA LYS A 4 -11.26 12.71 0.35
C LYS A 4 -10.71 12.13 1.67
N LYS A 5 -10.82 10.81 1.88
CA LYS A 5 -10.40 10.06 3.08
C LYS A 5 -8.87 10.02 3.28
N TYR A 6 -8.07 9.99 2.21
CA TYR A 6 -6.62 9.74 2.29
C TYR A 6 -5.73 10.97 2.07
N LYS A 7 -6.29 12.18 2.23
CA LYS A 7 -5.62 13.46 1.94
C LYS A 7 -4.66 13.90 3.07
N LYS A 8 -3.82 12.99 3.55
CA LYS A 8 -2.89 13.22 4.67
C LYS A 8 -1.45 13.23 4.16
N ASP A 9 -0.67 14.22 4.59
CA ASP A 9 0.70 14.48 4.13
C ASP A 9 1.57 13.20 4.18
N CYS A 10 1.93 12.65 3.02
CA CYS A 10 2.74 11.43 2.92
C CYS A 10 4.25 11.70 3.24
N ASP A 11 4.63 12.73 4.01
CA ASP A 11 6.02 13.14 4.23
C ASP A 11 6.80 12.13 5.11
N VAL A 12 7.86 11.53 4.56
CA VAL A 12 8.79 10.63 5.28
C VAL A 12 10.19 10.65 4.64
N ASP A 13 11.21 10.70 5.51
CA ASP A 13 12.64 10.69 5.19
C ASP A 13 13.07 9.44 4.39
N VAL A 14 13.77 9.66 3.28
CA VAL A 14 14.23 8.63 2.35
C VAL A 14 15.55 8.06 2.86
N GLY A 15 15.52 6.98 3.65
CA GLY A 15 16.77 6.43 4.22
C GLY A 15 16.84 4.93 4.48
N VAL A 16 15.77 4.27 4.94
CA VAL A 16 15.84 2.85 5.34
C VAL A 16 14.46 2.19 5.19
N LYS A 17 14.39 0.99 4.59
CA LYS A 17 13.17 0.17 4.51
C LYS A 17 12.77 -0.31 5.91
N PHE A 18 11.85 0.41 6.57
CA PHE A 18 11.29 0.09 7.90
C PHE A 18 9.82 -0.36 7.82
N GLY A 19 9.44 -1.01 6.72
CA GLY A 19 8.13 -1.63 6.57
C GLY A 19 7.85 -2.66 7.69
N ASP A 20 6.65 -2.69 8.27
CA ASP A 20 6.22 -3.84 9.09
C ASP A 20 6.16 -5.11 8.21
N ILE A 21 6.18 -6.29 8.85
CA ILE A 21 6.26 -7.57 8.14
C ILE A 21 5.09 -7.75 7.16
N ALA A 22 3.88 -7.29 7.54
CA ALA A 22 2.69 -7.45 6.72
C ALA A 22 2.72 -6.53 5.50
N THR A 23 3.06 -5.24 5.70
CA THR A 23 3.28 -4.31 4.59
C THR A 23 4.35 -4.86 3.65
N ASN A 24 5.51 -5.31 4.15
CA ASN A 24 6.58 -5.82 3.30
C ASN A 24 6.17 -7.04 2.46
N LYS A 25 5.43 -7.99 3.05
CA LYS A 25 4.93 -9.18 2.33
C LYS A 25 3.92 -8.79 1.26
N LEU A 26 3.01 -7.86 1.58
CA LEU A 26 2.05 -7.35 0.61
C LEU A 26 2.75 -6.57 -0.51
N SER A 27 3.70 -5.69 -0.18
CA SER A 27 4.50 -4.95 -1.15
C SER A 27 5.21 -5.89 -2.11
N LYS A 28 5.86 -6.93 -1.57
CA LYS A 28 6.51 -7.95 -2.39
C LYS A 28 5.52 -8.67 -3.30
N TYR A 29 4.34 -9.05 -2.77
CA TYR A 29 3.30 -9.68 -3.58
C TYR A 29 2.84 -8.79 -4.74
N VAL A 30 2.59 -7.50 -4.48
CA VAL A 30 2.17 -6.53 -5.50
C VAL A 30 3.24 -6.39 -6.60
N ILE A 31 4.51 -6.30 -6.22
CA ILE A 31 5.65 -6.19 -7.14
C ILE A 31 5.84 -7.49 -7.95
N ASP A 32 5.89 -8.65 -7.28
CA ASP A 32 6.13 -9.95 -7.92
C ASP A 32 5.00 -10.31 -8.90
N ASN A 33 3.77 -9.91 -8.62
CA ASN A 33 2.60 -10.12 -9.49
C ASN A 33 2.39 -9.00 -10.50
N LYS A 34 3.27 -7.99 -10.56
CA LYS A 34 3.18 -6.83 -11.46
C LYS A 34 1.81 -6.14 -11.43
N VAL A 35 1.21 -6.03 -10.25
CA VAL A 35 -0.07 -5.36 -10.07
C VAL A 35 0.13 -3.86 -10.24
N ASP A 36 -0.71 -3.22 -11.05
CA ASP A 36 -0.62 -1.78 -11.31
C ASP A 36 -1.12 -0.98 -10.10
N LEU A 37 -0.25 -0.14 -9.55
CA LEU A 37 -0.58 0.73 -8.42
C LEU A 37 -1.70 1.71 -8.76
N ASN A 38 -1.80 2.19 -10.00
CA ASN A 38 -2.88 3.08 -10.42
C ASN A 38 -4.24 2.39 -10.33
N ASP A 39 -4.30 1.09 -10.61
CA ASP A 39 -5.55 0.35 -10.53
C ASP A 39 -5.93 0.09 -9.07
N ILE A 40 -4.95 -0.20 -8.20
CA ILE A 40 -5.16 -0.20 -6.75
C ILE A 40 -5.69 1.16 -6.29
N CYS A 41 -5.09 2.27 -6.72
CA CYS A 41 -5.52 3.63 -6.34
C CYS A 41 -6.95 3.93 -6.78
N LYS A 42 -7.34 3.49 -7.98
CA LYS A 42 -8.71 3.71 -8.51
C LYS A 42 -9.74 2.92 -7.71
N GLU A 43 -9.44 1.69 -7.35
CA GLU A 43 -10.39 0.83 -6.62
C GLU A 43 -10.48 1.22 -5.14
N THR A 44 -9.32 1.36 -4.48
CA THR A 44 -9.25 1.63 -3.03
C THR A 44 -9.46 3.10 -2.67
N GLY A 45 -9.27 4.00 -3.65
CA GLY A 45 -9.26 5.45 -3.44
C GLY A 45 -8.02 5.99 -2.73
N ILE A 46 -7.03 5.14 -2.42
CA ILE A 46 -5.77 5.53 -1.79
C ILE A 46 -4.93 6.34 -2.79
N GLU A 47 -4.25 7.38 -2.29
CA GLU A 47 -3.41 8.22 -3.14
C GLU A 47 -2.16 7.48 -3.62
N TYR A 48 -1.85 7.64 -4.91
CA TYR A 48 -0.68 7.00 -5.54
C TYR A 48 0.62 7.27 -4.80
N ASN A 49 0.84 8.50 -4.31
CA ASN A 49 2.06 8.84 -3.59
C ASN A 49 2.22 8.01 -2.30
N CYS A 50 1.13 7.83 -1.56
CA CYS A 50 1.10 7.06 -0.33
C CYS A 50 1.28 5.55 -0.60
N LEU A 51 0.65 5.00 -1.65
CA LEU A 51 0.88 3.63 -2.11
C LEU A 51 2.30 3.40 -2.61
N ASN A 52 2.85 4.30 -3.43
CA ASN A 52 4.22 4.19 -3.95
C ASN A 52 5.26 4.24 -2.83
N LYS A 53 5.05 5.08 -1.81
CA LYS A 53 5.90 5.15 -0.62
C LYS A 53 5.87 3.87 0.22
N SER A 54 4.73 3.18 0.27
CA SER A 54 4.56 1.95 1.06
C SER A 54 4.99 0.69 0.30
N ILE A 55 4.60 0.59 -0.97
CA ILE A 55 4.82 -0.59 -1.82
C ILE A 55 6.19 -0.59 -2.46
N ASN A 56 6.51 0.44 -3.25
CA ASN A 56 7.74 0.46 -4.05
C ASN A 56 8.96 0.92 -3.24
N LEU A 57 8.80 2.02 -2.48
CA LEU A 57 9.91 2.60 -1.72
C LEU A 57 10.11 1.88 -0.38
N GLY A 58 9.02 1.46 0.28
CA GLY A 58 9.06 0.85 1.61
C GLY A 58 9.44 1.84 2.71
N ASN A 59 9.18 3.13 2.49
CA ASN A 59 9.49 4.22 3.43
C ASN A 59 8.37 4.45 4.45
N ARG A 60 7.27 3.71 4.33
CA ARG A 60 6.05 3.86 5.13
C ARG A 60 5.34 2.51 5.27
N ASN A 61 4.67 2.32 6.41
CA ASN A 61 3.71 1.23 6.61
C ASN A 61 2.34 1.60 6.06
N LEU A 62 1.62 0.60 5.53
CA LEU A 62 0.21 0.77 5.24
C LEU A 62 -0.56 0.86 6.57
N GLU A 63 -1.48 1.82 6.66
CA GLU A 63 -2.42 1.83 7.77
C GLU A 63 -3.33 0.60 7.67
N THR A 64 -3.93 0.18 8.79
CA THR A 64 -4.77 -1.03 8.83
C THR A 64 -5.91 -0.99 7.80
N ASP A 65 -6.57 0.16 7.66
CA ASP A 65 -7.62 0.36 6.65
C ASP A 65 -7.07 0.20 5.22
N GLU A 66 -5.94 0.85 4.91
CA GLU A 66 -5.32 0.79 3.59
C GLU A 66 -4.91 -0.64 3.23
N PHE A 67 -4.29 -1.33 4.19
CA PHE A 67 -3.86 -2.71 4.04
C PHE A 67 -5.05 -3.64 3.74
N LEU A 68 -6.16 -3.49 4.48
CA LEU A 68 -7.37 -4.28 4.28
C LEU A 68 -8.03 -3.99 2.93
N GLU A 69 -8.10 -2.72 2.51
CA GLU A 69 -8.64 -2.34 1.20
C GLU A 69 -7.83 -2.94 0.05
N ILE A 70 -6.49 -2.92 0.14
CA ILE A 70 -5.63 -3.55 -0.87
C ILE A 70 -5.81 -5.07 -0.87
N CYS A 71 -5.90 -5.71 0.30
CA CYS A 71 -6.17 -7.15 0.40
C CYS A 71 -7.53 -7.52 -0.24
N ASN A 72 -8.56 -6.70 -0.02
CA ASN A 72 -9.87 -6.87 -0.63
C ASN A 72 -9.81 -6.74 -2.16
N TYR A 73 -9.13 -5.71 -2.68
CA TYR A 73 -8.89 -5.55 -4.13
C TYR A 73 -8.17 -6.76 -4.74
N LEU A 74 -7.13 -7.26 -4.06
CA LEU A 74 -6.36 -8.43 -4.51
C LEU A 74 -7.11 -9.76 -4.31
N ASN A 75 -8.29 -9.74 -3.68
CA ASN A 75 -9.04 -10.91 -3.26
C ASN A 75 -8.17 -11.90 -2.46
N LYS A 76 -7.41 -11.38 -1.49
CA LYS A 76 -6.53 -12.16 -0.62
C LYS A 76 -6.91 -11.97 0.84
N ASP A 77 -6.87 -13.07 1.59
CA ASP A 77 -7.01 -13.00 3.04
C ASP A 77 -5.82 -12.24 3.65
N PRO A 78 -6.05 -11.18 4.45
CA PRO A 78 -5.00 -10.43 5.15
C PRO A 78 -4.05 -11.31 5.97
N LYS A 79 -4.52 -12.46 6.48
CA LYS A 79 -3.72 -13.42 7.24
C LYS A 79 -2.62 -14.08 6.41
N ASN A 80 -2.71 -14.07 5.08
CA ASN A 80 -1.67 -14.58 4.20
C ASN A 80 -0.38 -13.76 4.27
N PHE A 81 -0.46 -12.54 4.79
CA PHE A 81 0.67 -11.62 4.94
C PHE A 81 1.13 -11.49 6.40
N LYS A 82 0.65 -12.34 7.31
CA LYS A 82 1.09 -12.39 8.71
C LYS A 82 2.47 -13.04 8.80
#